data_AF-A0A1E4MF97-F1
#
_entry.id   AF-A0A1E4MF97-F1
#
_cell.length_a   1.000
_cell.length_b   1.000
_cell.length_c   1.000
_cell.angle_alpha   90.00
_cell.angle_beta   90.00
_cell.angle_gamma   90.00
#
_symmetry.space_group_name_H-M   'P 1'
#
loop_
_entity.id
_entity.type
_entity.pdbx_description
1 polymer ?
#
loop_
_entity_poly.entity_id
_entity_poly.type
_entity_poly.pdbx_seq_one_letter_code
_entity_poly.pdbx_strand_id
1 'polypeptide(L)'
;MTVSASGFRRAKRLASGRVLVTCAVLGTLALGLSACGHKKQRPQLDLAASKVTTIGVNAYLWRASLETLSFMPLLQTDSNGGVIVTDWYANPKNPGERVKVTVSILDQDLRADALRVAASRQVSQNGQWVDAPVQAATVQKLEDVILTRARDLRRQTIKG
;
A
#
# COMPACT_ATOMS: atom_id res chain seq x y z
N MET A 1 55.97 -15.43 -15.29
CA MET A 1 57.17 -15.29 -14.45
C MET A 1 57.70 -13.87 -14.71
N THR A 2 57.70 -12.88 -13.84
CA THR A 2 57.70 -12.81 -12.37
C THR A 2 57.29 -11.36 -12.03
N VAL A 3 56.31 -11.16 -11.15
CA VAL A 3 55.81 -9.82 -10.79
C VAL A 3 56.69 -9.18 -9.72
N SER A 4 57.00 -7.91 -9.95
CA SER A 4 57.70 -6.94 -9.10
C SER A 4 57.03 -6.77 -7.73
N ALA A 5 57.82 -6.84 -6.65
CA ALA A 5 57.42 -6.37 -5.33
C ALA A 5 58.62 -5.66 -4.67
N SER A 6 58.57 -4.33 -4.69
CA SER A 6 59.52 -3.41 -4.08
C SER A 6 59.37 -3.39 -2.56
N GLY A 7 60.51 -3.56 -1.87
CA GLY A 7 60.62 -3.67 -0.42
C GLY A 7 60.22 -2.40 0.34
N PHE A 8 59.38 -2.60 1.35
CA PHE A 8 58.97 -1.57 2.31
C PHE A 8 60.06 -1.40 3.38
N ARG A 9 60.68 -0.23 3.44
CA ARG A 9 61.70 0.12 4.44
C ARG A 9 61.08 0.56 5.76
N ARG A 10 61.51 -0.15 6.81
CA ARG A 10 61.50 0.13 8.26
C ARG A 10 61.66 1.61 8.63
N ALA A 11 60.93 2.08 9.65
CA ALA A 11 61.50 2.57 10.93
C ALA A 11 60.46 3.23 11.87
N LYS A 12 60.33 2.60 13.05
CA LYS A 12 60.13 3.14 14.41
C LYS A 12 59.76 4.62 14.58
N ARG A 13 58.66 4.89 15.30
CA ARG A 13 58.67 5.83 16.44
C ARG A 13 57.81 5.30 17.59
N LEU A 14 58.48 4.96 18.70
CA LEU A 14 57.90 4.85 20.04
C LEU A 14 57.73 6.25 20.62
N ALA A 15 56.61 6.50 21.31
CA ALA A 15 56.47 7.36 22.49
C ALA A 15 54.98 7.29 22.91
N SER A 16 54.59 6.52 23.92
CA SER A 16 54.73 6.79 25.36
C SER A 16 54.11 8.14 25.79
N GLY A 17 52.90 8.06 26.35
CA GLY A 17 52.21 9.17 26.99
C GLY A 17 51.22 8.63 28.02
N ARG A 18 51.73 8.21 29.18
CA ARG A 18 50.93 7.83 30.35
C ARG A 18 50.34 9.11 30.94
N VAL A 19 49.04 9.36 30.74
CA VAL A 19 48.34 10.42 31.46
C VAL A 19 47.82 9.83 32.76
N LEU A 20 48.42 10.29 33.85
CA LEU A 20 48.10 9.97 35.22
C LEU A 20 46.80 10.69 35.59
N VAL A 21 45.72 9.93 35.79
CA VAL A 21 44.44 10.45 36.30
C VAL A 21 44.54 10.48 37.82
N THR A 22 44.61 11.68 38.39
CA THR A 22 44.31 11.92 39.81
C THR A 22 44.00 13.40 39.98
N CYS A 23 42.77 13.73 40.39
CA CYS A 23 42.48 14.63 41.51
C CYS A 23 41.02 15.12 41.50
N ALA A 24 40.45 15.04 42.71
CA ALA A 24 39.48 15.96 43.31
C ALA A 24 38.01 15.92 42.83
N VAL A 25 37.22 15.22 43.65
CA VAL A 25 35.80 15.49 43.92
C VAL A 25 35.65 16.89 44.51
N LEU A 26 34.78 17.73 43.94
CA LEU A 26 34.12 18.88 44.59
C LEU A 26 32.87 19.26 43.78
N GLY A 27 31.71 19.28 44.44
CA GLY A 27 30.39 19.30 43.82
C GLY A 27 29.93 20.66 43.27
N THR A 28 29.06 20.60 42.27
CA THR A 28 28.03 21.61 41.98
C THR A 28 26.77 20.90 41.49
N LEU A 29 25.64 21.21 42.15
CA LEU A 29 24.29 20.84 41.75
C LEU A 29 23.97 21.50 40.39
N ALA A 30 23.78 20.71 39.34
CA ALA A 30 23.15 21.16 38.11
C ALA A 30 21.97 20.23 37.80
N LEU A 31 20.76 20.74 38.03
CA LEU A 31 19.51 20.13 37.59
C LEU A 31 19.46 20.13 36.05
N GLY A 32 20.05 19.11 35.45
CA GLY A 32 19.90 18.82 34.03
C GLY A 32 18.53 18.21 33.77
N LEU A 33 17.54 19.03 33.41
CA LEU A 33 16.30 18.56 32.80
C LEU A 33 16.63 18.03 31.41
N SER A 34 17.01 16.75 31.34
CA SER A 34 17.14 15.99 30.10
C SER A 34 15.77 15.84 29.46
N ALA A 35 15.36 16.84 28.69
CA ALA A 35 14.30 16.77 27.71
C ALA A 35 14.77 15.88 26.54
N CYS A 36 14.87 14.58 26.78
CA CYS A 36 15.05 13.60 25.72
C CYS A 36 13.71 13.36 25.05
N GLY A 37 13.42 14.17 24.03
CA GLY A 37 12.36 13.96 23.07
C GLY A 37 12.45 12.55 22.48
N HIS A 38 11.61 11.65 22.98
CA HIS A 38 11.41 10.35 22.38
C HIS A 38 10.64 10.55 21.07
N LYS A 39 11.41 10.40 19.99
CA LYS A 39 10.94 10.37 18.61
C LYS A 39 9.82 9.34 18.52
N LYS A 40 8.58 9.79 18.42
CA LYS A 40 7.41 8.96 18.13
C LYS A 40 7.65 8.32 16.75
N GLN A 41 8.21 7.12 16.72
CA GLN A 41 8.22 6.29 15.52
C GLN A 41 6.76 6.12 15.12
N ARG A 42 6.37 6.74 14.00
CA ARG A 42 5.06 6.50 13.39
C ARG A 42 5.02 5.01 13.09
N PRO A 43 4.04 4.27 13.61
CA PRO A 43 4.09 2.82 13.59
C PRO A 43 4.12 2.31 12.16
N GLN A 44 4.99 1.32 11.94
CA GLN A 44 5.12 0.45 10.77
C GLN A 44 3.88 -0.45 10.62
N LEU A 45 2.68 0.14 10.67
CA LEU A 45 1.40 -0.55 10.52
C LEU A 45 0.94 -0.55 9.05
N ASP A 46 1.25 0.49 8.28
CA ASP A 46 0.95 0.54 6.84
C ASP A 46 1.77 -0.52 6.04
N LEU A 47 2.95 -0.91 6.52
CA LEU A 47 3.81 -1.93 5.87
C LEU A 47 3.41 -3.37 6.21
N ALA A 48 2.61 -3.59 7.25
CA ALA A 48 2.19 -4.93 7.67
C ALA A 48 0.93 -5.40 6.94
N ALA A 49 0.04 -4.48 6.56
CA ALA A 49 -1.16 -4.81 5.81
C ALA A 49 -0.85 -5.38 4.40
N SER A 50 0.29 -5.03 3.82
CA SER A 50 0.76 -5.56 2.53
C SER A 50 1.53 -6.89 2.62
N LYS A 51 1.81 -7.42 3.83
CA LYS A 51 2.80 -8.51 4.00
C LYS A 51 2.31 -9.79 4.69
N VAL A 52 1.02 -9.96 4.93
CA VAL A 52 0.48 -11.19 5.57
C VAL A 52 -0.25 -12.12 4.58
N THR A 53 -0.39 -11.70 3.33
CA THR A 53 -0.74 -12.57 2.20
C THR A 53 0.00 -12.04 0.98
N THR A 54 0.44 -12.94 0.08
CA THR A 54 1.07 -12.60 -1.21
C THR A 54 0.08 -11.85 -2.09
N ILE A 55 -0.22 -10.60 -1.78
CA ILE A 55 -1.08 -9.72 -2.56
C ILE A 55 -0.16 -8.66 -3.15
N GLY A 56 -0.07 -8.60 -4.47
CA GLY A 56 0.85 -7.72 -5.19
C GLY A 56 0.43 -6.24 -5.15
N VAL A 57 -0.75 -5.95 -4.62
CA VAL A 57 -1.41 -4.64 -4.61
C VAL A 57 -1.82 -4.20 -3.20
N ASN A 58 -2.34 -2.97 -3.07
CA ASN A 58 -2.83 -2.47 -1.79
C ASN A 58 -3.97 -3.36 -1.23
N ALA A 59 -3.75 -3.96 -0.06
CA ALA A 59 -4.71 -4.87 0.58
C ALA A 59 -6.06 -4.20 0.92
N TYR A 60 -6.08 -2.90 1.24
CA TYR A 60 -7.31 -2.17 1.54
C TYR A 60 -8.14 -1.92 0.28
N LEU A 61 -7.50 -1.52 -0.83
CA LEU A 61 -8.18 -1.38 -2.12
C LEU A 61 -8.75 -2.70 -2.60
N TRP A 62 -7.95 -3.78 -2.50
CA TRP A 62 -8.37 -5.13 -2.88
C TRP A 62 -9.61 -5.57 -2.10
N ARG A 63 -9.54 -5.49 -0.77
CA ARG A 63 -10.66 -5.86 0.11
C ARG A 63 -11.89 -4.98 -0.12
N ALA A 64 -11.72 -3.67 -0.22
CA ALA A 64 -12.84 -2.74 -0.46
C ALA A 64 -13.53 -3.01 -1.81
N SER A 65 -12.77 -3.36 -2.84
CA SER A 65 -13.32 -3.69 -4.16
C SER A 65 -14.17 -4.95 -4.11
N LEU A 66 -13.67 -6.01 -3.45
CA LEU A 66 -14.43 -7.25 -3.27
C LEU A 66 -15.71 -7.04 -2.46
N GLU A 67 -15.64 -6.28 -1.36
CA GLU A 67 -16.83 -5.95 -0.55
C GLU A 67 -17.85 -5.11 -1.33
N THR A 68 -17.39 -4.19 -2.19
CA THR A 68 -18.28 -3.33 -2.98
C THR A 68 -18.96 -4.11 -4.10
N LEU A 69 -18.24 -5.05 -4.74
CA LEU A 69 -18.75 -5.81 -5.89
C LEU A 69 -19.41 -7.13 -5.51
N SER A 70 -19.49 -7.48 -4.23
CA SER A 70 -19.98 -8.80 -3.77
C SER A 70 -21.44 -9.11 -4.13
N PHE A 71 -22.20 -8.11 -4.61
CA PHE A 71 -23.56 -8.30 -5.10
C PHE A 71 -23.62 -8.82 -6.56
N MET A 72 -22.49 -8.79 -7.28
CA MET A 72 -22.35 -9.32 -8.62
C MET A 72 -21.55 -10.64 -8.57
N PRO A 73 -21.83 -11.62 -9.44
CA PRO A 73 -20.97 -12.80 -9.58
C PRO A 73 -19.57 -12.37 -10.04
N LEU A 74 -18.53 -12.92 -9.41
CA LEU A 74 -17.13 -12.67 -9.80
C LEU A 74 -16.70 -13.72 -10.83
N LEU A 75 -16.23 -13.27 -11.99
CA LEU A 75 -15.73 -14.13 -13.07
C LEU A 75 -14.22 -14.42 -12.91
N GLN A 76 -13.45 -13.40 -12.50
CA GLN A 76 -12.00 -13.52 -12.31
C GLN A 76 -11.53 -12.61 -11.17
N THR A 77 -10.64 -13.12 -10.33
CA THR A 77 -9.96 -12.37 -9.28
C THR A 77 -8.48 -12.72 -9.25
N ASP A 78 -7.62 -11.78 -9.60
CA ASP A 78 -6.17 -11.90 -9.50
C ASP A 78 -5.63 -10.88 -8.49
N SER A 79 -5.26 -11.36 -7.30
CA SER A 79 -4.73 -10.54 -6.21
C SER A 79 -3.28 -10.11 -6.41
N ASN A 80 -2.53 -10.77 -7.31
CA ASN A 80 -1.16 -10.38 -7.63
C ASN A 80 -1.16 -9.25 -8.65
N GLY A 81 -1.94 -9.38 -9.72
CA GLY A 81 -2.10 -8.36 -10.76
C GLY A 81 -3.08 -7.24 -10.42
N GLY A 82 -3.86 -7.37 -9.35
CA GLY A 82 -4.82 -6.36 -8.92
C GLY A 82 -6.06 -6.26 -9.80
N VAL A 83 -6.46 -7.34 -10.48
CA VAL A 83 -7.58 -7.33 -11.43
C VAL A 83 -8.75 -8.11 -10.88
N ILE A 84 -9.94 -7.48 -10.91
CA ILE A 84 -11.21 -8.11 -10.56
C ILE A 84 -12.15 -7.93 -11.74
N VAL A 85 -12.74 -9.01 -12.23
CA VAL A 85 -13.72 -9.01 -13.32
C VAL A 85 -14.99 -9.67 -12.82
N THR A 86 -16.12 -9.00 -12.94
CA THR A 86 -17.43 -9.59 -12.66
C THR A 86 -17.94 -10.35 -13.88
N ASP A 87 -18.91 -11.23 -13.68
CA ASP A 87 -19.77 -11.68 -14.77
C ASP A 87 -20.78 -10.59 -15.14
N TRP A 88 -21.54 -10.82 -16.22
CA TRP A 88 -22.70 -10.02 -16.57
C TRP A 88 -23.78 -10.14 -15.50
N TYR A 89 -24.12 -9.02 -14.88
CA TYR A 89 -25.19 -8.93 -13.90
C TYR A 89 -26.36 -8.13 -14.47
N ALA A 90 -27.55 -8.73 -14.47
CA ALA A 90 -28.81 -8.06 -14.78
C ALA A 90 -29.56 -7.76 -13.48
N ASN A 91 -29.97 -6.51 -13.29
CA ASN A 91 -30.74 -6.13 -12.11
C ASN A 91 -32.16 -6.69 -12.24
N PRO A 92 -32.70 -7.42 -11.24
CA PRO A 92 -34.08 -7.93 -11.30
C PRO A 92 -35.14 -6.84 -11.53
N LYS A 93 -34.87 -5.59 -11.12
CA LYS A 93 -35.75 -4.44 -11.36
C LYS A 93 -35.71 -3.92 -12.81
N ASN A 94 -34.65 -4.24 -13.55
CA ASN A 94 -34.49 -3.90 -14.96
C ASN A 94 -33.75 -5.03 -15.70
N PRO A 95 -34.45 -6.15 -16.00
CA PRO A 95 -33.84 -7.32 -16.62
C PRO A 95 -33.46 -7.09 -18.09
N GLY A 96 -33.93 -5.99 -18.70
CA GLY A 96 -33.57 -5.59 -20.06
C GLY A 96 -32.15 -5.04 -20.18
N GLU A 97 -31.42 -4.93 -19.07
CA GLU A 97 -30.06 -4.42 -19.04
C GLU A 97 -29.14 -5.33 -18.25
N ARG A 98 -27.92 -5.50 -18.75
CA ARG A 98 -26.86 -6.19 -18.03
C ARG A 98 -25.60 -5.36 -18.01
N VAL A 99 -24.86 -5.46 -16.91
CA VAL A 99 -23.63 -4.71 -16.69
C VAL A 99 -22.53 -5.67 -16.26
N LYS A 100 -21.33 -5.46 -16.80
CA LYS A 100 -20.10 -6.08 -16.36
C LYS A 100 -19.18 -5.00 -15.81
N VAL A 101 -18.48 -5.27 -14.72
CA VAL A 101 -17.50 -4.36 -14.13
C VAL A 101 -16.14 -5.03 -14.10
N THR A 102 -15.12 -4.27 -14.46
CA THR A 102 -13.72 -4.61 -14.31
C THR A 102 -13.06 -3.56 -13.42
N VAL A 103 -12.36 -4.01 -12.39
CA VAL A 103 -11.56 -3.16 -11.51
C VAL A 103 -10.10 -3.54 -11.66
N SER A 104 -9.25 -2.53 -11.76
CA SER A 104 -7.80 -2.69 -11.83
C SER A 104 -7.15 -1.80 -10.76
N ILE A 105 -6.38 -2.42 -9.87
CA ILE A 105 -5.58 -1.74 -8.87
C ILE A 105 -4.16 -1.65 -9.42
N LEU A 106 -3.71 -0.43 -9.62
CA LEU A 106 -2.49 -0.12 -10.37
C LEU A 106 -1.27 0.05 -9.45
N ASP A 107 -1.50 0.25 -8.15
CA ASP A 107 -0.42 0.54 -7.21
C ASP A 107 -0.71 0.01 -5.79
N GLN A 108 0.31 0.04 -4.95
CA GLN A 108 0.30 -0.31 -3.54
C GLN A 108 -0.04 0.87 -2.64
N ASP A 109 0.02 2.11 -3.12
CA ASP A 109 -0.39 3.28 -2.33
C ASP A 109 -1.91 3.50 -2.34
N LEU A 110 -2.44 4.02 -1.24
CA LEU A 110 -3.86 4.38 -1.12
C LEU A 110 -4.13 5.78 -1.68
N ARG A 111 -4.08 5.91 -3.00
CA ARG A 111 -4.35 7.15 -3.75
C ARG A 111 -5.48 6.96 -4.76
N ALA A 112 -6.03 8.06 -5.28
CA ALA A 112 -7.22 8.02 -6.14
C ALA A 112 -6.92 7.43 -7.53
N ASP A 113 -5.73 7.71 -8.07
CA ASP A 113 -5.23 7.22 -9.35
C ASP A 113 -4.70 5.78 -9.31
N ALA A 114 -4.56 5.18 -8.12
CA ALA A 114 -4.16 3.78 -7.96
C ALA A 114 -5.31 2.78 -8.23
N LEU A 115 -6.53 3.27 -8.47
CA LEU A 115 -7.70 2.47 -8.77
C LEU A 115 -8.27 2.91 -10.12
N ARG A 116 -8.63 1.95 -10.96
CA ARG A 116 -9.35 2.19 -12.20
C ARG A 116 -10.55 1.27 -12.29
N VAL A 117 -11.72 1.82 -12.59
CA VAL A 117 -12.94 1.05 -12.82
C VAL A 117 -13.37 1.22 -14.26
N ALA A 118 -13.68 0.12 -14.92
CA ALA A 118 -14.30 0.08 -16.23
C ALA A 118 -15.62 -0.70 -16.13
N ALA A 119 -16.65 -0.21 -16.80
CA ALA A 119 -17.93 -0.90 -16.87
C ALA A 119 -18.38 -1.00 -18.32
N SER A 120 -18.98 -2.14 -18.66
CA SER A 120 -19.63 -2.39 -19.94
C SER A 120 -21.10 -2.64 -19.68
N ARG A 121 -21.98 -2.00 -20.45
CA ARG A 121 -23.43 -2.19 -20.36
C ARG A 121 -23.96 -2.68 -21.69
N GLN A 122 -24.89 -3.61 -21.62
CA GLN A 122 -25.65 -4.08 -22.76
C GLN A 122 -27.14 -4.00 -22.44
N VAL A 123 -27.91 -3.67 -23.47
CA VAL A 123 -29.37 -3.61 -23.43
C VAL A 123 -29.93 -4.70 -24.34
N SER A 124 -31.02 -5.34 -23.92
CA SER A 124 -31.72 -6.29 -24.75
C SER A 124 -32.63 -5.53 -25.71
N GLN A 125 -32.33 -5.62 -27.00
CA GLN A 125 -33.13 -5.06 -28.08
C GLN A 125 -33.51 -6.19 -29.03
N ASN A 126 -34.82 -6.43 -29.20
CA ASN A 126 -35.34 -7.48 -30.08
C ASN A 126 -34.76 -8.89 -29.80
N GLY A 127 -34.51 -9.21 -28.52
CA GLY A 127 -33.92 -10.49 -28.10
C GLY A 127 -32.41 -10.61 -28.31
N GLN A 128 -31.74 -9.54 -28.77
CA GLN A 128 -30.29 -9.47 -28.92
C GLN A 128 -29.69 -8.49 -27.91
N TRP A 129 -28.49 -8.80 -27.42
CA TRP A 129 -27.76 -7.91 -26.52
C TRP A 129 -26.89 -6.96 -27.34
N VAL A 130 -27.16 -5.66 -27.20
CA VAL A 130 -26.44 -4.59 -27.91
C VAL A 130 -25.72 -3.72 -26.90
N ASP A 131 -24.47 -3.36 -27.21
CA ASP A 131 -23.68 -2.46 -26.38
C ASP A 131 -24.35 -1.09 -26.24
N ALA A 132 -24.33 -0.57 -25.02
CA ALA A 132 -24.87 0.73 -24.71
C ALA A 132 -23.91 1.50 -23.79
N PRO A 133 -23.87 2.83 -23.88
CA PRO A 133 -22.96 3.62 -23.07
C PRO A 133 -23.28 3.45 -21.58
N VAL A 134 -22.23 3.33 -20.78
CA VAL A 134 -22.33 3.46 -19.32
C VAL A 134 -22.22 4.94 -18.98
N GLN A 135 -23.08 5.41 -18.08
CA GLN A 135 -22.99 6.78 -17.57
C GLN A 135 -21.69 6.94 -16.78
N ALA A 136 -20.90 7.96 -17.10
CA ALA A 136 -19.65 8.24 -16.41
C ALA A 136 -19.83 8.40 -14.89
N ALA A 137 -20.96 8.98 -14.46
CA ALA A 137 -21.32 9.12 -13.06
C ALA A 137 -21.42 7.79 -12.31
N THR A 138 -21.84 6.70 -12.98
CA THR A 138 -21.91 5.37 -12.37
C THR A 138 -20.52 4.82 -12.09
N VAL A 139 -19.60 4.97 -13.05
CA VAL A 139 -18.21 4.53 -12.90
C VAL A 139 -17.53 5.33 -11.78
N GLN A 140 -17.65 6.65 -11.81
CA GLN A 140 -17.08 7.53 -10.78
C GLN A 140 -17.62 7.19 -9.39
N LYS A 141 -18.93 6.95 -9.27
CA LYS A 141 -19.55 6.58 -8.00
C LYS A 141 -19.01 5.25 -7.46
N LEU A 142 -18.75 4.27 -8.32
CA LEU A 142 -18.13 3.01 -7.91
C LEU A 142 -16.70 3.22 -7.41
N GLU A 143 -15.91 4.03 -8.13
CA GLU A 143 -14.55 4.40 -7.69
C GLU A 143 -14.56 5.08 -6.33
N ASP A 144 -15.42 6.08 -6.14
CA ASP A 144 -15.53 6.84 -4.89
C ASP A 144 -15.94 5.94 -3.71
N VAL A 145 -16.89 5.03 -3.92
CA VAL A 145 -17.34 4.08 -2.89
C VAL A 145 -16.19 3.14 -2.49
N ILE A 146 -15.45 2.58 -3.45
CA ILE A 146 -14.31 1.70 -3.19
C ILE A 146 -13.22 2.47 -2.42
N LEU A 147 -12.85 3.66 -2.89
CA LEU A 147 -11.82 4.50 -2.25
C LEU A 147 -12.21 4.89 -0.83
N THR A 148 -13.48 5.26 -0.62
CA THR A 148 -14.01 5.58 0.71
C THR A 148 -13.92 4.37 1.62
N ARG A 149 -14.41 3.21 1.15
CA ARG A 149 -14.38 1.97 1.93
C ARG A 149 -12.95 1.53 2.27
N ALA A 150 -12.01 1.66 1.35
CA ALA A 150 -10.59 1.34 1.59
C ALA A 150 -9.98 2.26 2.67
N ARG A 151 -10.28 3.56 2.63
CA ARG A 151 -9.85 4.51 3.67
C ARG A 151 -10.46 4.18 5.02
N ASP A 152 -11.70 3.72 5.05
CA ASP A 152 -12.37 3.31 6.28
C ASP A 152 -11.70 2.09 6.90
N LEU A 153 -11.41 1.07 6.09
CA LEU A 153 -10.69 -0.13 6.51
C LEU A 153 -9.31 0.23 7.10
N ARG A 154 -8.56 1.13 6.45
CA ARG A 154 -7.27 1.61 6.97
C ARG A 154 -7.41 2.32 8.31
N ARG A 155 -8.43 3.17 8.48
CA ARG A 155 -8.68 3.86 9.77
C ARG A 155 -9.07 2.88 10.87
N GLN A 156 -9.80 1.82 10.56
CA GLN A 156 -10.17 0.78 11.51
C GLN A 156 -8.94 -0.01 12.00
N THR A 157 -8.02 -0.35 11.10
CA THR A 157 -6.79 -1.08 11.47
C THR A 157 -5.79 -0.28 12.30
N ILE A 158 -5.81 1.06 12.22
CA ILE A 158 -4.91 1.93 13.00
C ILE A 158 -5.44 2.19 14.41
N LYS A 159 -6.77 2.11 14.60
CA LYS A 159 -7.42 2.42 15.88
C LYS A 159 -7.54 1.21 16.81
N GLY A 160 -7.40 -0.02 16.29
CA GLY A 160 -7.36 -1.26 17.08
C GLY A 160 -5.94 -1.63 17.43
#